data_AF-A0A957ZU87-F1
#
_entry.id   AF-A0A957ZU87-F1
#
_cell.length_a   1.000
_cell.length_b   1.000
_cell.length_c   1.000
_cell.angle_alpha   90.00
_cell.angle_beta   90.00
_cell.angle_gamma   90.00
#
_symmetry.space_group_name_H-M   'P 1'
#
loop_
_entity.id
_entity.type
_entity.pdbx_description
1 polymer ?
#
loop_
_entity_poly.entity_id
_entity_poly.type
_entity_poly.pdbx_seq_one_letter_code
_entity_poly.pdbx_strand_id
1 'polypeptide(L)' 'MLEPPPLAAAQIAATLAAAFDLHTARLDFLPVGNDATAWAFRVTDDAGVSWFLKVRRGRIAPAGLTVPRLLSDRGIA' A
#
# COMPACT_ATOMS: atom_id res chain seq x y z
N MET A 1 -15.47 2.46 12.13
CA MET A 1 -14.71 3.34 11.22
C MET A 1 -13.28 2.82 11.19
N LEU A 2 -12.68 2.59 10.03
CA LEU A 2 -11.26 2.23 9.98
C LEU A 2 -10.43 3.48 10.21
N GLU A 3 -9.41 3.37 11.05
CA GLU A 3 -8.52 4.47 11.41
C GLU A 3 -7.13 4.24 10.79
N PRO A 4 -6.40 5.31 10.45
CA PRO A 4 -5.04 5.20 9.97
C PRO A 4 -4.13 4.54 11.03
N PRO A 5 -3.05 3.86 10.60
CA PRO A 5 -2.09 3.29 11.54
C PRO A 5 -1.35 4.40 12.30
N PRO A 6 -0.75 4.10 13.46
CA PRO A 6 0.15 5.01 14.17
C PRO A 6 1.51 5.09 13.46
N LEU A 7 1.51 5.49 12.19
CA LEU A 7 2.68 5.67 11.34
C LEU A 7 2.62 7.07 10.72
N ALA A 8 3.72 7.80 10.78
CA ALA A 8 3.79 9.09 10.12
C ALA A 8 3.82 8.92 8.60
N ALA A 9 3.06 9.74 7.87
CA ALA A 9 3.06 9.74 6.40
C ALA A 9 4.48 9.89 5.82
N ALA A 10 5.34 10.70 6.47
CA ALA A 10 6.73 10.88 6.08
C ALA A 10 7.56 9.58 6.16
N GLN A 11 7.30 8.70 7.14
CA GLN A 11 7.98 7.40 7.24
C GLN A 11 7.56 6.48 6.10
N ILE A 12 6.27 6.51 5.73
CA ILE A 12 5.75 5.76 4.59
C ILE A 12 6.41 6.27 3.30
N ALA A 13 6.40 7.59 3.05
CA ALA A 13 7.02 8.19 1.88
C ALA A 13 8.52 7.90 1.78
N ALA A 14 9.27 8.00 2.89
CA ALA A 14 10.69 7.68 2.91
C ALA A 14 10.97 6.21 2.58
N THR A 15 10.12 5.29 3.06
CA THR A 15 10.23 3.86 2.75
C THR A 15 9.96 3.60 1.27
N LEU A 16 8.95 4.27 0.69
CA LEU A 16 8.62 4.16 -0.72
C LEU A 16 9.76 4.64 -1.62
N ALA A 17 10.36 5.79 -1.30
CA ALA A 17 11.53 6.29 -2.03
C ALA A 17 12.72 5.33 -1.91
N ALA A 18 13.05 4.87 -0.71
CA ALA A 18 14.23 4.04 -0.48
C ALA A 18 14.12 2.62 -1.05
N ALA A 19 12.94 2.01 -1.03
CA ALA A 19 12.75 0.60 -1.42
C ALA A 19 12.18 0.42 -2.83
N PHE A 20 11.53 1.44 -3.39
CA PHE A 20 10.81 1.33 -4.67
C PHE A 20 11.12 2.48 -5.65
N ASP A 21 12.01 3.42 -5.29
CA ASP A 21 12.27 4.64 -6.07
C ASP A 21 10.99 5.45 -6.38
N LEU A 22 10.01 5.34 -5.47
CA LEU A 22 8.69 5.96 -5.60
C LEU A 22 8.63 7.24 -4.75
N HIS A 23 8.76 8.39 -5.39
CA HIS A 23 8.62 9.69 -4.74
C HIS A 23 7.15 10.09 -4.59
N THR A 24 6.70 10.20 -3.34
CA THR A 24 5.29 10.44 -3.00
C THR A 24 4.96 11.93 -2.95
N ALA A 25 4.13 12.40 -3.89
CA ALA A 25 3.53 13.74 -3.87
C ALA A 25 2.32 13.81 -2.93
N ARG A 26 1.49 12.76 -2.90
CA ARG A 26 0.29 12.69 -2.04
C ARG A 26 0.08 11.28 -1.49
N LEU A 27 -0.32 11.20 -0.23
CA LEU A 27 -0.66 9.95 0.45
C LEU A 27 -2.04 10.08 1.10
N ASP A 28 -3.04 9.39 0.57
CA ASP A 28 -4.40 9.37 1.11
C ASP A 28 -4.70 8.04 1.77
N PHE A 29 -5.17 8.07 3.03
CA PHE A 29 -5.68 6.87 3.70
C PHE A 29 -7.01 6.44 3.08
N LEU A 30 -7.12 5.15 2.76
CA LEU A 30 -8.34 4.55 2.24
C LEU A 30 -8.96 3.68 3.35
N PRO A 31 -10.12 4.05 3.93
CA PRO A 31 -10.78 3.29 4.97
C PRO A 31 -11.50 2.07 4.39
N VAL A 32 -10.74 1.17 3.76
CA VAL A 32 -11.21 -0.05 3.09
C VAL A 32 -10.42 -1.27 3.55
N GLY A 33 -11.04 -2.45 3.42
CA GLY A 33 -10.47 -3.73 3.85
C GLY A 33 -11.06 -4.23 5.16
N ASN A 34 -10.75 -5.47 5.52
CA ASN A 34 -11.27 -6.15 6.71
C ASN A 34 -10.16 -6.87 7.50
N ASP A 35 -8.96 -6.30 7.48
CA ASP A 35 -7.77 -6.86 8.12
C ASP A 35 -7.27 -5.87 9.16
N ALA A 36 -7.44 -6.21 10.44
CA ALA A 36 -7.07 -5.34 11.57
C ALA A 36 -5.56 -5.05 11.65
N THR A 37 -4.75 -5.77 10.88
CA THR A 37 -3.29 -5.60 10.81
C THR A 37 -2.83 -4.99 9.50
N ALA A 38 -3.76 -4.51 8.66
CA ALA A 38 -3.45 -3.92 7.38
C ALA A 38 -4.21 -2.61 7.12
N TRP A 39 -3.55 -1.71 6.41
CA TRP A 39 -4.09 -0.42 6.03
C TRP A 39 -3.85 -0.18 4.55
N ALA A 40 -4.81 0.45 3.89
CA ALA A 40 -4.76 0.77 2.48
C ALA A 40 -4.55 2.27 2.29
N PHE A 41 -3.73 2.64 1.31
CA PHE A 41 -3.50 4.02 0.93
C PHE A 41 -3.53 4.15 -0.60
N ARG A 42 -3.89 5.35 -1.07
CA ARG A 42 -3.56 5.80 -2.41
C ARG A 42 -2.31 6.66 -2.33
N VAL A 43 -1.29 6.28 -3.08
CA VAL A 43 -0.09 7.08 -3.28
C VAL A 43 -0.22 7.74 -4.64
N THR A 44 -0.06 9.05 -4.72
CA THR A 44 0.16 9.75 -5.99
C THR A 44 1.62 10.15 -6.03
N ASP A 45 2.34 9.71 -7.05
CA ASP A 45 3.75 10.07 -7.23
C ASP A 45 3.91 11.46 -7.86
N ASP A 46 5.17 11.92 -7.95
CA ASP A 46 5.52 13.22 -8.51
C ASP A 46 5.15 13.36 -10.00
N ALA A 47 4.95 12.25 -10.72
CA ALA A 47 4.45 12.23 -12.09
C ALA A 47 2.92 12.23 -12.18
N GLY A 48 2.22 12.21 -11.04
CA GLY A 48 0.75 12.15 -10.96
C GLY A 48 0.17 10.75 -11.10
N VAL A 49 0.98 9.71 -11.17
CA VAL A 49 0.51 8.31 -11.26
C VAL A 49 0.05 7.85 -9.89
N SER A 50 -1.09 7.14 -9.85
CA SER A 50 -1.68 6.63 -8.62
C SER A 50 -1.38 5.16 -8.41
N TRP A 51 -0.90 4.83 -7.22
CA TRP A 51 -0.55 3.49 -6.76
C TRP A 51 -1.41 3.09 -5.58
N PHE A 52 -1.78 1.81 -5.53
CA PHE A 52 -2.42 1.22 -4.36
C PHE A 52 -1.35 0.66 -3.42
N LEU A 53 -1.26 1.22 -2.21
CA LEU A 53 -0.32 0.78 -1.20
C LEU A 53 -1.04 0.01 -0.10
N LYS A 54 -0.49 -1.15 0.24
CA LYS A 54 -0.90 -1.93 1.42
C LYS A 54 0.21 -1.94 2.45
N VAL A 55 -0.05 -1.37 3.62
CA VAL A 55 0.84 -1.42 4.78
C VAL A 55 0.34 -2.52 5.70
N ARG A 56 1.23 -3.39 6.19
CA ARG A 56 0.88 -4.50 7.07
C ARG A 56 1.79 -4.56 8.29
N ARG A 57 1.21 -4.87 9.45
CA ARG A 57 1.96 -5.17 10.68
C ARG A 57 2.24 -6.67 10.75
N GLY A 58 3.49 -7.03 11.01
CA GLY A 58 3.90 -8.43 11.19
C GLY A 58 4.40 -9.08 9.89
N ARG A 59 4.49 -10.42 9.89
CA ARG A 59 5.04 -11.16 8.76
C ARG A 59 4.08 -11.15 7.57
N ILE A 60 4.64 -10.93 6.38
CA ILE A 60 3.91 -11.10 5.12
C ILE A 60 4.10 -12.53 4.65
N ALA A 61 3.00 -13.28 4.55
CA ALA A 61 3.03 -14.59 3.91
C ALA A 61 3.24 -14.42 2.39
N PRO A 62 4.21 -15.12 1.76
CA PRO A 62 4.48 -14.99 0.33
C PRO A 62 3.24 -15.19 -0.56
N ALA A 63 2.37 -16.14 -0.18
CA ALA A 63 1.11 -16.39 -0.89
C ALA A 63 0.19 -15.16 -0.96
N GLY A 64 0.24 -14.27 0.05
CA GLY A 64 -0.51 -13.03 0.06
C GLY A 64 -0.06 -12.00 -0.98
N LEU A 65 1.11 -12.21 -1.59
CA LEU A 65 1.64 -11.39 -2.68
C LEU A 65 1.52 -12.11 -4.03
N THR A 66 1.89 -13.39 -4.08
CA THR A 66 1.96 -14.14 -5.34
C THR A 66 0.60 -14.54 -5.88
N VAL A 67 -0.37 -14.87 -5.03
CA VAL A 67 -1.71 -15.27 -5.48
C VAL A 67 -2.47 -14.11 -6.11
N PRO A 68 -2.57 -12.91 -5.50
CA PRO A 68 -3.22 -11.78 -6.17
C PRO A 68 -2.58 -11.42 -7.50
N ARG A 69 -1.24 -11.47 -7.59
CA ARG A 69 -0.52 -11.24 -8.85
C ARG A 69 -0.90 -12.26 -9.91
N LEU A 70 -0.88 -13.55 -9.57
CA LEU A 70 -1.26 -14.64 -10.48
C LEU A 70 -2.70 -14.51 -10.99
N LEU A 71 -3.64 -14.12 -10.12
CA LEU A 71 -5.03 -13.90 -10.50
C LEU A 71 -5.18 -12.71 -11.44
N SER A 72 -4.52 -11.59 -11.13
CA SER A 72 -4.50 -10.39 -11.97
C SER A 72 -3.89 -10.67 -13.35
N ASP A 73 -2.81 -11.44 -13.43
CA ASP A 73 -2.20 -11.86 -14.70
C ASP A 73 -3.14 -12.75 -15.55
N ARG A 74 -4.18 -13.33 -14.94
CA ARG A 74 -5.27 -14.06 -15.62
C ARG A 74 -6.54 -13.24 -15.84
N GLY A 75 -6.50 -11.93 -15.58
CA GLY A 75 -7.64 -11.04 -15.76
C GLY A 75 -8.69 -11.13 -14.65
N ILE A 76 -8.36 -11.72 -13.50
CA ILE A 76 -9.25 -11.81 -12.34
C ILE A 76 -8.87 -10.71 -11.36
N ALA A 77 -9.80 -9.78 -11.11
CA ALA A 77 -9.65 -8.64 -10.22
C ALA A 77 -10.49 -8.80 -8.95
#